data_AF-A0A7X0C4U0-F1
#
_entry.id   AF-A0A7X0C4U0-F1
#
_cell.length_a   1.000
_cell.length_b   1.000
_cell.length_c   1.000
_cell.angle_alpha   90.00
_cell.angle_beta   90.00
_cell.angle_gamma   90.00
#
_symmetry.space_group_name_H-M   'P 1'
#
loop_
_entity.id
_entity.type
_entity.pdbx_description
1 polymer ?
#
loop_
_entity_poly.entity_id
_entity_poly.type
_entity_poly.pdbx_seq_one_letter_code
_entity_poly.pdbx_strand_id
1 'polypeptide(L)' 'MSALPEQTGDDRVDAVLTGLGRLAGLPVSEHVGVFEEAFAGLEATLAAVDDQ' A
#
# COMPACT_ATOMS: atom_id res chain seq x y z
N MET A 1 10.12 -15.87 10.88
CA MET A 1 10.07 -14.47 11.33
C MET A 1 10.11 -13.62 10.08
N SER A 2 8.95 -13.21 9.56
CA SER A 2 8.92 -12.29 8.42
C SER A 2 9.50 -10.97 8.89
N ALA A 3 10.60 -10.53 8.27
CA ALA A 3 11.11 -9.20 8.49
C ALA A 3 9.97 -8.21 8.21
N LEU A 4 9.74 -7.27 9.13
CA LEU A 4 8.93 -6.10 8.81
C LEU A 4 9.53 -5.48 7.53
N PRO A 5 8.72 -5.11 6.53
CA PRO A 5 9.24 -4.47 5.33
C PRO A 5 10.10 -3.28 5.75
N GLU A 6 11.29 -3.19 5.17
CA GLU A 6 12.17 -2.02 5.32
C GLU A 6 11.35 -0.79 4.91
N GLN A 7 11.24 0.19 5.83
CA GLN A 7 10.50 1.41 5.57
C GLN A 7 11.05 2.07 4.32
N THR A 8 10.16 2.44 3.40
CA THR A 8 10.56 3.01 2.10
C THR A 8 11.06 4.45 2.21
N GLY A 9 10.95 5.05 3.40
CA GLY A 9 11.33 6.44 3.68
C GLY A 9 10.26 7.47 3.29
N ASP A 10 9.11 7.01 2.82
CA ASP A 10 7.90 7.81 2.58
C ASP A 10 6.75 7.16 3.34
N ASP A 11 6.27 7.85 4.39
CA ASP A 11 5.21 7.39 5.28
C ASP A 11 3.92 7.02 4.51
N ARG A 12 3.67 7.67 3.37
CA ARG A 12 2.48 7.40 2.53
C ARG A 12 2.60 6.06 1.82
N VAL A 13 3.79 5.74 1.30
CA VAL A 13 4.09 4.44 0.68
C VAL A 13 4.08 3.34 1.75
N ASP A 14 4.66 3.59 2.91
CA ASP A 14 4.69 2.64 4.03
C ASP A 14 3.27 2.32 4.56
N ALA A 15 2.38 3.30 4.59
CA ALA A 15 0.97 3.09 4.94
C ALA A 15 0.25 2.18 3.93
N VAL A 16 0.48 2.39 2.63
CA VAL A 16 -0.07 1.53 1.57
C VAL A 16 0.45 0.09 1.70
N LEU A 17 1.76 -0.08 1.89
CA LEU A 17 2.38 -1.41 2.04
C LEU A 17 1.90 -2.14 3.30
N THR A 18 1.69 -1.42 4.39
CA THR A 18 1.08 -1.96 5.62
C THR A 18 -0.36 -2.43 5.37
N GLY A 19 -1.11 -1.71 4.53
CA GLY A 19 -2.46 -2.08 4.12
C GLY A 19 -2.55 -3.43 3.39
N LEU A 20 -1.53 -3.79 2.60
CA LEU A 20 -1.46 -5.09 1.91
C LEU A 20 -1.39 -6.28 2.87
N GLY A 21 -0.97 -6.08 4.13
CA GLY A 21 -1.00 -7.12 5.15
C GLY A 21 -2.40 -7.69 5.42
N ARG A 22 -3.47 -6.94 5.07
CA ARG A 22 -4.87 -7.39 5.20
C ARG A 22 -5.21 -8.58 4.30
N LEU A 23 -4.49 -8.76 3.20
CA LEU A 23 -4.72 -9.87 2.24
C LEU A 23 -4.67 -11.24 2.92
N ALA A 24 -3.83 -11.41 3.94
CA ALA A 24 -3.70 -12.67 4.68
C ALA A 24 -4.97 -13.07 5.46
N GLY A 25 -5.85 -12.10 5.76
CA GLY A 25 -7.11 -12.32 6.49
C GLY A 25 -8.36 -12.29 5.61
N LEU A 26 -8.24 -12.04 4.31
CA LEU A 26 -9.36 -11.85 3.40
C LEU A 26 -9.46 -12.97 2.36
N PRO A 27 -10.68 -13.33 1.92
CA PRO A 27 -10.86 -14.23 0.79
C PRO A 27 -10.32 -13.58 -0.49
N VAL A 28 -9.85 -14.41 -1.42
CA VAL A 28 -9.22 -13.95 -2.68
C VAL A 28 -10.13 -13.03 -3.51
N SER A 29 -11.45 -13.20 -3.42
CA SER A 29 -12.43 -12.32 -4.08
C SER A 29 -12.31 -10.85 -3.64
N GLU A 30 -11.87 -10.61 -2.40
CA GLU A 30 -11.72 -9.27 -1.83
C GLU A 30 -10.32 -8.68 -2.08
N HIS A 31 -9.38 -9.48 -2.58
CA HIS A 31 -8.00 -9.02 -2.82
C HIS A 31 -7.94 -7.90 -3.86
N VAL A 32 -8.81 -7.95 -4.87
CA VAL A 32 -8.90 -6.91 -5.90
C VAL A 32 -9.17 -5.53 -5.28
N GLY A 33 -10.13 -5.41 -4.36
CA GLY A 33 -10.43 -4.13 -3.71
C GLY A 33 -9.24 -3.60 -2.91
N VAL A 34 -8.51 -4.49 -2.22
CA VAL A 34 -7.29 -4.11 -1.49
C VAL A 34 -6.20 -3.63 -2.45
N PHE A 35 -6.04 -4.26 -3.62
CA PHE A 35 -5.08 -3.82 -4.63
C PHE A 35 -5.48 -2.49 -5.27
N GLU A 36 -6.77 -2.25 -5.53
CA GLU A 36 -7.28 -0.97 -6.04
C GLU A 36 -7.02 0.17 -5.05
N GLU A 37 -7.28 -0.04 -3.75
CA GLU A 37 -6.97 0.92 -2.70
C GLU A 37 -5.47 1.23 -2.64
N ALA A 38 -4.63 0.19 -2.69
CA ALA A 38 -3.19 0.37 -2.68
C ALA A 38 -2.69 1.14 -3.92
N PHE A 39 -3.21 0.81 -5.09
CA PHE A 39 -2.85 1.47 -6.34
C PHE A 39 -3.23 2.96 -6.32
N ALA A 40 -4.46 3.29 -5.91
CA ALA A 40 -4.90 4.67 -5.78
C ALA A 40 -4.06 5.47 -4.76
N GLY A 41 -3.67 4.84 -3.64
CA GLY A 41 -2.80 5.46 -2.64
C GLY A 41 -1.39 5.78 -3.17
N LEU A 42 -0.82 4.88 -3.98
CA LEU A 42 0.47 5.11 -4.64
C LEU A 42 0.37 6.19 -5.72
N GLU A 43 -0.67 6.18 -6.55
CA GLU A 43 -0.89 7.24 -7.55
C GLU A 43 -1.02 8.61 -6.90
N ALA A 44 -1.79 8.73 -5.81
CA ALA A 44 -1.92 9.98 -5.06
C ALA A 44 -0.58 10.44 -4.46
N THR A 45 0.24 9.50 -4.01
CA THR A 45 1.59 9.77 -3.48
C THR A 45 2.50 10.34 -4.56
N LEU A 46 2.48 9.75 -5.76
CA LEU A 46 3.24 10.22 -6.92
C LEU A 46 2.76 11.59 -7.40
N ALA A 47 1.44 11.79 -7.54
CA ALA A 47 0.87 13.07 -7.97
C ALA A 47 1.26 14.22 -7.04
N ALA A 48 1.31 13.98 -5.73
CA ALA A 48 1.72 14.98 -4.76
C ALA A 48 3.23 15.32 -4.81
N VAL A 49 4.06 14.49 -5.44
CA VAL A 49 5.49 14.81 -5.70
C VAL A 49 5.65 15.63 -6.97
N ASP A 50 4.80 15.42 -7.99
CA ASP A 50 4.83 16.18 -9.24
C ASP A 50 4.36 17.64 -9.08
N ASP A 51 3.59 17.94 -8.01
CA ASP A 51 3.13 19.30 -7.66
C ASP A 51 4.18 20.14 -6.89
N GLN A 52 5.43 19.66 -6.73
CA GLN A 52 6.53 20.33 -6.00
C GLN A 52 7.52 21.08 -6.90
#